data_AF-Q099R0-F1
#
_entry.id   AF-Q099R0-F1
#
_cell.length_a   1.000
_cell.length_b   1.000
_cell.length_c   1.000
_cell.angle_alpha   90.00
_cell.angle_beta   90.00
_cell.angle_gamma   90.00
#
_symmetry.space_group_name_H-M   'P 1'
#
loop_
_entity.id
_entity.type
_entity.pdbx_description
1 polymer ?
#
loop_
_entity_poly.entity_id
_entity_poly.type
_entity_poly.pdbx_seq_one_letter_code
_entity_poly.pdbx_strand_id
1 'polypeptide(L)'
;MAEHDSGQKRVRPPIASQGVVALLERWVFEMETRREEAPPKPDVLLSPPPGSTPAEASPRASGAGQERASAIRAALEEIRPQGAVFTLPGPAQIVLAHEDGKLIHRGTVGIRGPCAPSSEEWLGIGLKKAQAQALEFVLAWFGAPFDAATGGEEPCWGTWPFSGRALIEVLARWKRLDAAAFNARLGRWGVDVTPGPSSSPSSLTVIDTEQGRPLEGQEALSLLGEDARLFAALAHAGRERSAQLAQLRFIAEKALLPLLARTRQEPSSPLGLALTPRMLALLLHSELRLGFRGSAKLAALAREDIGKPRAEEHTAQRFAAELHASGRPREASEVRRILYSPELAAALA
;
A
#
# COMPACT_ATOMS: atom_id res chain seq x y z
N MET A 1 -1.09 57.19 24.40
CA MET A 1 -0.92 56.37 25.62
C MET A 1 -2.05 55.35 25.66
N ALA A 2 -1.74 54.12 25.28
CA ALA A 2 -2.52 52.93 25.55
C ALA A 2 -1.55 51.75 25.40
N GLU A 3 -0.99 51.33 26.53
CA GLU A 3 -0.21 50.09 26.65
C GLU A 3 -1.16 48.91 26.46
N HIS A 4 -0.86 48.01 25.52
CA HIS A 4 -1.56 46.73 25.43
C HIS A 4 -0.67 45.63 25.99
N ASP A 5 -1.16 45.14 27.13
CA ASP A 5 -0.63 44.15 28.04
C ASP A 5 -0.39 42.79 27.35
N SER A 6 0.87 42.38 27.37
CA SER A 6 1.34 41.07 26.95
C SER A 6 1.46 40.17 28.17
N GLY A 7 0.55 39.20 28.34
CA GLY A 7 0.82 38.10 29.26
C GLY A 7 -0.40 37.39 29.82
N GLN A 8 -0.74 36.24 29.24
CA GLN A 8 -1.10 35.02 29.98
C GLN A 8 -1.40 33.87 29.00
N LYS A 9 -0.35 33.16 28.60
CA LYS A 9 -0.49 31.81 28.02
C LYS A 9 -0.96 30.88 29.14
N ARG A 10 -2.23 30.47 29.11
CA ARG A 10 -2.74 29.37 29.93
C ARG A 10 -2.06 28.07 29.51
N VAL A 11 -1.07 27.64 30.28
CA VAL A 11 -0.48 26.29 30.17
C VAL A 11 -1.56 25.29 30.59
N ARG A 12 -1.99 24.45 29.65
CA ARG A 12 -2.85 23.30 29.96
C ARG A 12 -2.02 22.30 30.80
N PRO A 13 -2.58 21.72 31.87
CA PRO A 13 -1.87 20.69 32.62
C PRO A 13 -1.60 19.47 31.72
N PRO A 14 -0.47 18.77 31.89
CA PRO A 14 -0.18 17.56 31.14
C PRO A 14 -1.23 16.49 31.44
N ILE A 15 -1.74 15.85 30.38
CA ILE A 15 -2.60 14.67 30.48
C ILE A 15 -1.80 13.59 31.22
N ALA A 16 -2.27 13.17 32.39
CA ALA A 16 -1.60 12.14 33.18
C ALA A 16 -1.48 10.86 32.34
N SER A 17 -0.25 10.46 32.03
CA SER A 17 0.11 9.28 31.24
C SER A 17 -0.48 7.97 31.82
N GLN A 18 -0.81 7.97 33.11
CA GLN A 18 -1.48 6.86 33.79
C GLN A 18 -2.89 6.58 33.24
N GLY A 19 -3.63 7.59 32.75
CA GLY A 19 -4.97 7.39 32.19
C GLY A 19 -4.97 6.71 30.81
N VAL A 20 -3.92 6.94 30.02
CA VAL A 20 -3.76 6.36 28.68
C VAL A 20 -3.30 4.90 28.77
N VAL A 21 -2.39 4.60 29.71
CA VAL A 21 -1.93 3.22 29.95
C VAL A 21 -3.07 2.35 30.49
N ALA A 22 -3.87 2.86 31.42
CA ALA A 22 -5.04 2.13 31.94
C ALA A 22 -6.11 1.85 30.86
N LEU A 23 -6.26 2.76 29.88
CA LEU A 23 -7.14 2.55 28.73
C LEU A 23 -6.59 1.48 27.77
N LEU A 24 -5.28 1.44 27.55
CA LEU A 24 -4.62 0.43 26.71
C LEU A 24 -4.67 -0.96 27.36
N GLU A 25 -4.40 -1.05 28.66
CA GLU A 25 -4.48 -2.32 29.41
C GLU A 25 -5.90 -2.88 29.44
N ARG A 26 -6.91 -2.02 29.64
CA ARG A 26 -8.32 -2.44 29.56
C ARG A 26 -8.71 -2.93 28.16
N TRP A 27 -8.19 -2.28 27.12
CA TRP A 27 -8.47 -2.66 25.73
C TRP A 27 -7.83 -4.00 25.36
N VAL A 28 -6.61 -4.25 25.84
CA VAL A 28 -5.93 -5.56 25.69
C VAL A 28 -6.69 -6.65 26.44
N PHE A 29 -7.13 -6.39 27.68
CA PHE A 29 -7.88 -7.34 28.49
C PHE A 29 -9.26 -7.71 27.87
N GLU A 30 -9.99 -6.73 27.33
CA GLU A 30 -11.27 -6.98 26.63
C GLU A 30 -11.09 -7.78 25.32
N MET A 31 -9.92 -7.72 24.68
CA MET A 31 -9.59 -8.51 23.49
C MET A 31 -9.24 -9.96 23.83
N GLU A 32 -8.58 -10.20 24.95
CA GLU A 32 -8.20 -11.55 25.40
C GLU A 32 -9.40 -12.33 25.96
N THR A 33 -10.28 -11.66 26.72
CA THR A 33 -11.44 -12.30 27.36
C THR A 33 -12.57 -12.67 26.40
N ARG A 34 -12.65 -12.06 25.21
CA ARG A 34 -13.63 -12.46 24.17
C ARG A 34 -13.26 -13.74 23.42
N ARG A 35 -12.10 -14.35 23.73
CA ARG A 35 -11.56 -15.51 23.01
C ARG A 35 -11.95 -16.87 23.61
N GLU A 36 -12.48 -16.90 24.83
CA GLU A 36 -12.85 -18.13 25.54
C GLU A 36 -14.36 -18.34 25.61
N GLU A 37 -15.01 -18.59 24.46
CA GLU A 37 -16.34 -19.23 24.44
C GLU A 37 -16.58 -19.91 23.08
N ALA A 38 -16.15 -21.17 22.95
CA ALA A 38 -16.58 -22.07 21.87
C ALA A 38 -16.66 -23.53 22.37
N PRO A 39 -17.70 -24.30 21.99
CA PRO A 39 -18.00 -25.61 22.57
C PRO A 39 -17.19 -26.77 21.94
N PRO A 40 -17.14 -27.97 22.57
CA PRO A 40 -16.21 -29.03 22.19
C PRO A 40 -16.60 -29.74 20.87
N LYS A 41 -15.59 -30.12 20.09
CA LYS A 41 -15.72 -30.97 18.88
C LYS A 41 -15.71 -32.45 19.25
N PRO A 42 -16.45 -33.32 18.53
CA PRO A 42 -16.38 -34.76 18.72
C PRO A 42 -15.21 -35.40 17.95
N ASP A 43 -14.62 -36.42 18.56
CA ASP A 43 -13.61 -37.31 17.99
C ASP A 43 -14.14 -38.09 16.78
N VAL A 44 -13.35 -38.15 15.70
CA VAL A 44 -13.51 -39.15 14.64
C VAL A 44 -12.16 -39.76 14.32
N LEU A 45 -12.11 -41.07 14.48
CA LEU A 45 -10.96 -41.95 14.34
C LEU A 45 -10.55 -42.21 12.87
N LEU A 46 -9.24 -42.41 12.75
CA LEU A 46 -8.41 -42.87 11.64
C LEU A 46 -8.99 -43.98 10.73
N SER A 47 -8.62 -43.93 9.44
CA SER A 47 -8.05 -45.06 8.69
C SER A 47 -7.28 -44.59 7.45
N PRO A 48 -6.11 -45.19 7.10
CA PRO A 48 -5.27 -44.78 5.97
C PRO A 48 -5.56 -45.59 4.69
N PRO A 49 -5.32 -45.04 3.47
CA PRO A 49 -5.28 -45.84 2.25
C PRO A 49 -3.86 -46.39 1.98
N PRO A 50 -3.73 -47.62 1.43
CA PRO A 50 -2.46 -48.19 1.01
C PRO A 50 -2.17 -47.85 -0.46
N GLY A 51 -0.89 -47.80 -0.83
CA GLY A 51 -0.47 -47.87 -2.23
C GLY A 51 0.54 -46.81 -2.66
N SER A 52 1.74 -46.87 -2.10
CA SER A 52 2.93 -46.17 -2.59
C SER A 52 3.43 -46.79 -3.90
N THR A 53 3.32 -46.05 -5.00
CA THR A 53 4.17 -46.23 -6.19
C THR A 53 5.37 -45.28 -6.11
N PRO A 54 6.57 -45.68 -6.55
CA PRO A 54 7.80 -44.93 -6.28
C PRO A 54 7.83 -43.63 -7.09
N ALA A 55 8.19 -42.56 -6.39
CA ALA A 55 8.40 -41.22 -6.91
C ALA A 55 9.31 -41.23 -8.14
N GLU A 56 8.80 -40.64 -9.22
CA GLU A 56 9.63 -40.01 -10.25
C GLU A 56 10.58 -39.04 -9.53
N ALA A 57 11.87 -39.32 -9.65
CA ALA A 57 12.91 -38.53 -9.02
C ALA A 57 12.80 -37.08 -9.51
N SER A 58 12.36 -36.20 -8.61
CA SER A 58 12.56 -34.76 -8.78
C SER A 58 14.04 -34.51 -9.08
N PRO A 59 14.37 -33.68 -10.07
CA PRO A 59 15.76 -33.41 -10.41
C PRO A 59 16.44 -32.84 -9.17
N ARG A 60 17.46 -33.56 -8.68
CA ARG A 60 18.29 -33.11 -7.56
C ARG A 60 18.73 -31.68 -7.84
N ALA A 61 18.43 -30.77 -6.92
CA ALA A 61 18.99 -29.42 -6.96
C ALA A 61 20.50 -29.53 -7.19
N SER A 62 21.00 -28.87 -8.24
CA SER A 62 22.43 -28.82 -8.51
C SER A 62 23.17 -28.31 -7.26
N GLY A 63 24.41 -28.76 -7.00
CA GLY A 63 25.19 -28.33 -5.82
C GLY A 63 25.23 -26.80 -5.66
N ALA A 64 25.26 -26.06 -6.76
CA ALA A 64 25.21 -24.60 -6.78
C ALA A 64 23.88 -24.01 -6.27
N GLY A 65 22.74 -24.68 -6.53
CA GLY A 65 21.43 -24.28 -6.02
C GLY A 65 21.34 -24.43 -4.49
N GLN A 66 21.90 -25.52 -3.97
CA GLN A 66 21.93 -25.79 -2.53
C GLN A 66 22.87 -24.83 -1.77
N GLU A 67 24.02 -24.50 -2.36
CA GLU A 67 24.94 -23.49 -1.81
C GLU A 67 24.28 -22.11 -1.75
N ARG A 68 23.59 -21.70 -2.82
CA ARG A 68 22.84 -20.43 -2.85
C ARG A 68 21.72 -20.40 -1.81
N ALA A 69 20.95 -21.47 -1.68
CA ALA A 69 19.88 -21.58 -0.69
C ALA A 69 20.41 -21.52 0.75
N SER A 70 21.55 -22.17 1.02
CA SER A 70 22.25 -22.10 2.30
C SER A 70 22.70 -20.67 2.64
N ALA A 71 23.28 -19.97 1.66
CA ALA A 71 23.69 -18.57 1.83
C ALA A 71 22.50 -17.63 2.10
N ILE A 72 21.38 -17.82 1.40
CA ILE A 72 20.14 -17.05 1.62
C ILE A 72 19.54 -17.34 2.99
N ARG A 73 19.53 -18.62 3.42
CA ARG A 73 19.07 -19.01 4.75
C ARG A 73 19.93 -18.35 5.83
N ALA A 74 21.25 -18.40 5.69
CA ALA A 74 22.18 -17.74 6.60
C ALA A 74 21.98 -16.22 6.62
N ALA A 75 21.72 -15.61 5.46
CA ALA A 75 21.35 -14.20 5.39
C ALA A 75 20.08 -13.97 6.20
N LEU A 76 18.97 -14.66 5.92
CA LEU A 76 17.68 -14.53 6.62
C LEU A 76 17.81 -14.62 8.14
N GLU A 77 18.77 -15.39 8.66
CA GLU A 77 19.08 -15.45 10.09
C GLU A 77 19.52 -14.12 10.72
N GLU A 78 19.99 -13.16 9.92
CA GLU A 78 20.26 -11.81 10.35
C GLU A 78 19.00 -10.99 10.69
N ILE A 79 17.83 -11.37 10.16
CA ILE A 79 16.54 -10.77 10.55
C ILE A 79 16.10 -11.42 11.85
N ARG A 80 16.29 -10.74 12.98
CA ARG A 80 16.04 -11.30 14.31
C ARG A 80 14.59 -11.05 14.75
N PRO A 81 13.75 -12.08 14.86
CA PRO A 81 12.41 -11.94 15.44
C PRO A 81 12.46 -11.86 16.96
N GLN A 82 11.66 -10.96 17.54
CA GLN A 82 11.45 -10.76 18.97
C GLN A 82 9.94 -10.54 19.19
N GLY A 83 9.20 -11.65 19.26
CA GLY A 83 7.74 -11.61 19.22
C GLY A 83 7.25 -11.01 17.90
N ALA A 84 6.47 -9.92 17.99
CA ALA A 84 5.95 -9.18 16.83
C ALA A 84 6.99 -8.28 16.13
N VAL A 85 8.17 -8.10 16.72
CA VAL A 85 9.19 -7.16 16.22
C VAL A 85 10.28 -7.90 15.46
N PHE A 86 10.55 -7.48 14.23
CA PHE A 86 11.60 -8.02 13.37
C PHE A 86 12.69 -6.97 13.22
N THR A 87 13.89 -7.27 13.71
CA THR A 87 15.06 -6.38 13.60
C THR A 87 15.88 -6.81 12.38
N LEU A 88 15.99 -5.92 11.40
CA LEU A 88 16.79 -6.14 10.20
C LEU A 88 18.21 -5.59 10.40
N PRO A 89 19.20 -5.98 9.58
CA PRO A 89 20.54 -5.39 9.63
C PRO A 89 20.52 -3.86 9.61
N GLY A 90 21.05 -3.24 10.67
CA GLY A 90 20.99 -1.79 10.91
C GLY A 90 20.03 -1.41 12.05
N PRO A 91 19.66 -0.13 12.20
CA PRO A 91 18.75 0.34 13.26
C PRO A 91 17.26 0.12 12.93
N ALA A 92 16.93 -0.65 11.88
CA ALA A 92 15.57 -0.75 11.36
C ALA A 92 14.77 -1.87 12.02
N GLN A 93 13.57 -1.51 12.49
CA GLN A 93 12.60 -2.46 13.04
C GLN A 93 11.31 -2.44 12.22
N ILE A 94 10.72 -3.63 12.08
CA ILE A 94 9.41 -3.86 11.47
C ILE A 94 8.52 -4.56 12.50
N VAL A 95 7.34 -4.00 12.74
CA VAL A 95 6.35 -4.60 13.65
C VAL A 95 5.29 -5.28 12.80
N LEU A 96 5.10 -6.58 13.02
CA LEU A 96 4.10 -7.40 12.33
C LEU A 96 2.97 -7.75 13.30
N ALA A 97 1.74 -7.47 12.89
CA ALA A 97 0.52 -7.97 13.52
C ALA A 97 0.02 -9.22 12.77
N HIS A 98 -0.86 -9.97 13.42
CA HIS A 98 -1.62 -11.05 12.80
C HIS A 98 -3.10 -10.70 12.87
N GLU A 99 -3.76 -10.62 11.71
CA GLU A 99 -5.21 -10.41 11.61
C GLU A 99 -5.77 -11.41 10.58
N ASP A 100 -6.80 -12.16 10.95
CA ASP A 100 -7.45 -13.16 10.10
C ASP A 100 -6.48 -14.17 9.44
N GLY A 101 -5.45 -14.58 10.19
CA GLY A 101 -4.42 -15.51 9.72
C GLY A 101 -3.38 -14.89 8.78
N LYS A 102 -3.38 -13.56 8.59
CA LYS A 102 -2.46 -12.84 7.71
C LYS A 102 -1.51 -11.95 8.50
N LEU A 103 -0.28 -11.87 8.02
CA LEU A 103 0.71 -10.90 8.50
C LEU A 103 0.32 -9.48 8.07
N ILE A 104 0.44 -8.50 8.95
CA ILE A 104 0.14 -7.10 8.64
C ILE A 104 1.23 -6.18 9.18
N HIS A 105 1.75 -5.32 8.31
CA HIS A 105 2.53 -4.16 8.69
C HIS A 105 1.75 -2.89 8.34
N ARG A 106 1.36 -2.11 9.36
CA ARG A 106 0.58 -0.86 9.17
C ARG A 106 1.39 0.28 8.54
N GLY A 107 2.71 0.15 8.46
CA GLY A 107 3.60 1.15 7.88
C GLY A 107 4.05 2.21 8.87
N THR A 108 5.18 2.85 8.56
CA THR A 108 5.81 3.91 9.36
C THR A 108 6.29 5.09 8.51
N VAL A 109 6.45 4.89 7.19
CA VAL A 109 6.96 5.92 6.28
C VAL A 109 5.82 6.53 5.48
N GLY A 110 5.34 7.67 5.98
CA GLY A 110 4.23 8.41 5.38
C GLY A 110 4.61 9.17 4.10
N ILE A 111 3.57 9.62 3.39
CA ILE A 111 3.66 10.45 2.18
C ILE A 111 4.05 11.91 2.48
N ARG A 112 3.86 12.33 3.74
CA ARG A 112 4.23 13.65 4.27
C ARG A 112 5.16 13.49 5.47
N GLY A 113 5.96 14.52 5.74
CA GLY A 113 6.94 14.52 6.83
C GLY A 113 8.38 14.42 6.31
N PRO A 114 9.36 14.20 7.19
CA PRO A 114 10.79 14.26 6.84
C PRO A 114 11.24 13.17 5.85
N CYS A 115 10.52 12.05 5.77
CA CYS A 115 10.82 10.94 4.86
C CYS A 115 9.99 11.00 3.55
N ALA A 116 9.21 12.06 3.36
CA ALA A 116 8.36 12.23 2.20
C ALA A 116 9.15 12.61 0.94
N PRO A 117 8.63 12.26 -0.25
CA PRO A 117 9.11 12.85 -1.48
C PRO A 117 9.08 14.38 -1.48
N SER A 118 10.19 14.97 -1.91
CA SER A 118 10.24 16.41 -2.16
C SER A 118 9.33 16.80 -3.34
N SER A 119 8.94 18.07 -3.39
CA SER A 119 8.16 18.59 -4.53
C SER A 119 8.88 18.42 -5.87
N GLU A 120 10.20 18.52 -5.88
CA GLU A 120 11.01 18.29 -7.09
C GLU A 120 10.91 16.84 -7.56
N GLU A 121 10.89 15.88 -6.63
CA GLU A 121 10.76 14.46 -6.98
C GLU A 121 9.35 14.13 -7.49
N TRP A 122 8.31 14.76 -6.93
CA TRP A 122 6.95 14.67 -7.47
C TRP A 122 6.83 15.20 -8.90
N LEU A 123 7.54 16.28 -9.24
CA LEU A 123 7.55 16.83 -10.60
C LEU A 123 8.46 16.00 -11.52
N GLY A 124 9.55 15.46 -10.98
CA GLY A 124 10.52 14.61 -11.67
C GLY A 124 9.96 13.27 -12.16
N ILE A 125 8.78 12.83 -11.69
CA ILE A 125 8.06 11.69 -12.27
C ILE A 125 7.19 12.07 -13.48
N GLY A 126 7.25 13.32 -13.96
CA GLY A 126 6.54 13.80 -15.14
C GLY A 126 5.14 14.36 -14.87
N LEU A 127 4.80 14.61 -13.61
CA LEU A 127 3.50 15.20 -13.25
C LEU A 127 3.51 16.72 -13.37
N LYS A 128 2.40 17.27 -13.84
CA LYS A 128 2.13 18.71 -13.73
C LYS A 128 1.83 19.07 -12.27
N LYS A 129 2.04 20.33 -11.90
CA LYS A 129 1.79 20.85 -10.53
C LYS A 129 0.42 20.44 -9.96
N ALA A 130 -0.67 20.62 -10.72
CA ALA A 130 -2.02 20.24 -10.28
C ALA A 130 -2.19 18.73 -10.07
N GLN A 131 -1.53 17.91 -10.90
CA GLN A 131 -1.56 16.45 -10.79
C GLN A 131 -0.78 15.97 -9.57
N ALA A 132 0.42 16.52 -9.37
CA ALA A 132 1.25 16.24 -8.20
C ALA A 132 0.52 16.63 -6.90
N GLN A 133 -0.06 17.83 -6.84
CA GLN A 133 -0.84 18.31 -5.70
C GLN A 133 -2.04 17.39 -5.39
N ALA A 134 -2.80 17.00 -6.40
CA ALA A 134 -3.94 16.10 -6.23
C ALA A 134 -3.51 14.71 -5.74
N LEU A 135 -2.49 14.13 -6.38
CA LEU A 135 -2.00 12.80 -6.03
C LEU A 135 -1.37 12.77 -4.64
N GLU A 136 -0.50 13.73 -4.31
CA GLU A 136 0.08 13.85 -2.97
C GLU A 136 -1.02 13.96 -1.90
N PHE A 137 -2.05 14.79 -2.14
CA PHE A 137 -3.17 14.92 -1.22
C PHE A 137 -3.90 13.60 -1.01
N VAL A 138 -4.24 12.88 -2.10
CA VAL A 138 -4.96 11.61 -2.01
C VAL A 138 -4.15 10.57 -1.25
N LEU A 139 -2.87 10.42 -1.58
CA LEU A 139 -2.02 9.45 -0.92
C LEU A 139 -1.78 9.81 0.55
N ALA A 140 -1.60 11.09 0.87
CA ALA A 140 -1.34 11.54 2.24
C ALA A 140 -2.53 11.33 3.20
N TRP A 141 -3.76 11.46 2.71
CA TRP A 141 -4.95 11.39 3.57
C TRP A 141 -5.71 10.06 3.48
N PHE A 142 -5.61 9.35 2.35
CA PHE A 142 -6.42 8.16 2.09
C PHE A 142 -5.60 6.94 1.69
N GLY A 143 -4.36 7.14 1.23
CA GLY A 143 -3.40 6.08 0.97
C GLY A 143 -2.80 5.50 2.25
N ALA A 144 -2.02 4.44 2.08
CA ALA A 144 -1.22 3.85 3.15
C ALA A 144 0.20 4.47 3.17
N PRO A 145 0.99 4.26 4.24
CA PRO A 145 2.43 4.47 4.19
C PRO A 145 3.11 3.65 3.09
N PHE A 146 4.30 4.08 2.64
CA PHE A 146 5.05 3.39 1.58
C PHE A 146 5.53 1.99 1.94
N ASP A 147 5.74 1.74 3.22
CA ASP A 147 6.17 0.46 3.78
C ASP A 147 5.02 -0.44 4.22
N ALA A 148 3.77 0.05 4.17
CA ALA A 148 2.61 -0.76 4.56
C ALA A 148 2.51 -2.05 3.72
N ALA A 149 2.16 -3.15 4.37
CA ALA A 149 2.03 -4.45 3.72
C ALA A 149 0.98 -5.33 4.41
N THR A 150 0.35 -6.20 3.62
CA THR A 150 -0.57 -7.25 4.08
C THR A 150 -0.17 -8.57 3.43
N GLY A 151 -0.05 -9.65 4.21
CA GLY A 151 0.39 -10.97 3.75
C GLY A 151 -0.76 -11.87 3.28
N GLY A 152 -0.48 -13.18 3.23
CA GLY A 152 -1.34 -14.21 2.65
C GLY A 152 -0.96 -14.57 1.21
N GLU A 153 -1.75 -15.42 0.56
CA GLU A 153 -1.47 -15.95 -0.80
C GLU A 153 -1.25 -14.85 -1.86
N GLU A 154 -1.91 -13.71 -1.71
CA GLU A 154 -1.73 -12.54 -2.57
C GLU A 154 -1.32 -11.34 -1.71
N PRO A 155 -0.02 -11.17 -1.39
CA PRO A 155 0.42 -10.09 -0.55
C PRO A 155 0.20 -8.74 -1.24
N CYS A 156 -0.11 -7.73 -0.42
CA CYS A 156 -0.24 -6.34 -0.83
C CYS A 156 0.91 -5.52 -0.24
N TRP A 157 1.42 -4.54 -0.97
CA TRP A 157 2.48 -3.65 -0.50
C TRP A 157 2.27 -2.23 -1.00
N GLY A 158 2.66 -1.24 -0.19
CA GLY A 158 2.83 0.14 -0.61
C GLY A 158 1.69 1.09 -0.29
N THR A 159 1.89 2.35 -0.69
CA THR A 159 0.94 3.45 -0.43
C THR A 159 -0.40 3.30 -1.18
N TRP A 160 -0.36 2.54 -2.27
CA TRP A 160 -1.50 1.96 -2.95
C TRP A 160 -1.46 0.45 -2.67
N PRO A 161 -2.59 -0.24 -2.51
CA PRO A 161 -2.58 -1.68 -2.27
C PRO A 161 -2.16 -2.46 -3.53
N PHE A 162 -0.86 -2.50 -3.84
CA PHE A 162 -0.34 -3.24 -4.99
C PHE A 162 -0.32 -4.73 -4.64
N SER A 163 -1.12 -5.54 -5.33
CA SER A 163 -1.19 -6.99 -5.17
C SER A 163 -0.91 -7.70 -6.49
N GLY A 164 -0.62 -9.01 -6.43
CA GLY A 164 -0.48 -9.87 -7.59
C GLY A 164 0.43 -9.25 -8.66
N ARG A 165 -0.08 -9.11 -9.89
CA ARG A 165 0.70 -8.52 -10.99
C ARG A 165 1.13 -7.07 -10.75
N ALA A 166 0.32 -6.27 -10.06
CA ALA A 166 0.69 -4.88 -9.78
C ALA A 166 1.91 -4.81 -8.85
N LEU A 167 1.96 -5.66 -7.83
CA LEU A 167 3.12 -5.79 -6.94
C LEU A 167 4.39 -6.13 -7.73
N ILE A 168 4.33 -7.17 -8.58
CA ILE A 168 5.47 -7.63 -9.37
C ILE A 168 5.98 -6.51 -10.30
N GLU A 169 5.08 -5.77 -10.94
CA GLU A 169 5.46 -4.67 -11.83
C GLU A 169 6.08 -3.47 -11.08
N VAL A 170 5.63 -3.18 -9.86
CA VAL A 170 6.24 -2.15 -9.01
C VAL A 170 7.66 -2.58 -8.59
N LEU A 171 7.83 -3.83 -8.16
CA LEU A 171 9.15 -4.38 -7.83
C LEU A 171 10.10 -4.38 -9.04
N ALA A 172 9.61 -4.76 -10.22
CA ALA A 172 10.37 -4.70 -11.47
C ALA A 172 10.81 -3.27 -11.81
N ARG A 173 9.93 -2.28 -11.60
CA ARG A 173 10.27 -0.86 -11.79
C ARG A 173 11.31 -0.39 -10.81
N TRP A 174 11.21 -0.77 -9.54
CA TRP A 174 12.22 -0.42 -8.57
C TRP A 174 13.58 -1.03 -8.95
N LYS A 175 13.64 -2.32 -9.30
CA LYS A 175 14.89 -2.95 -9.75
C LYS A 175 15.48 -2.28 -11.00
N ARG A 176 14.64 -1.83 -11.94
CA ARG A 176 15.10 -1.05 -13.12
C ARG A 176 15.61 0.34 -12.74
N LEU A 177 15.04 0.96 -11.73
CA LEU A 177 15.43 2.29 -11.26
C LEU A 177 16.75 2.24 -10.47
N ASP A 178 16.87 1.27 -9.57
CA ASP A 178 18.03 1.08 -8.71
C ASP A 178 18.19 -0.40 -8.35
N ALA A 179 18.96 -1.11 -9.17
CA ALA A 179 19.24 -2.53 -8.97
C ALA A 179 20.08 -2.79 -7.71
N ALA A 180 20.95 -1.85 -7.33
CA ALA A 180 21.81 -2.00 -6.17
C ALA A 180 20.98 -1.94 -4.88
N ALA A 181 20.12 -0.94 -4.73
CA ALA A 181 19.21 -0.83 -3.59
C ALA A 181 18.22 -2.01 -3.53
N PHE A 182 17.66 -2.42 -4.68
CA PHE A 182 16.79 -3.60 -4.75
C PHE A 182 17.51 -4.87 -4.27
N ASN A 183 18.70 -5.15 -4.80
CA ASN A 183 19.44 -6.35 -4.43
C ASN A 183 19.89 -6.33 -2.96
N ALA A 184 20.25 -5.15 -2.43
CA ALA A 184 20.61 -5.00 -1.03
C ALA A 184 19.43 -5.21 -0.07
N ARG A 185 18.19 -4.91 -0.50
CA ARG A 185 17.00 -5.01 0.35
C ARG A 185 16.16 -6.26 0.18
N LEU A 186 16.13 -6.84 -1.02
CA LEU A 186 15.32 -8.00 -1.37
C LEU A 186 16.16 -9.13 -1.96
N GLY A 187 17.05 -8.82 -2.91
CA GLY A 187 17.89 -9.81 -3.60
C GLY A 187 18.73 -10.69 -2.67
N ARG A 188 19.31 -10.10 -1.62
CA ARG A 188 20.10 -10.82 -0.60
C ARG A 188 19.30 -11.87 0.19
N TRP A 189 17.98 -11.74 0.22
CA TRP A 189 17.06 -12.67 0.89
C TRP A 189 16.41 -13.66 -0.08
N GLY A 190 16.91 -13.73 -1.32
CA GLY A 190 16.39 -14.65 -2.32
C GLY A 190 15.16 -14.17 -3.08
N VAL A 191 14.72 -12.92 -2.86
CA VAL A 191 13.63 -12.31 -3.63
C VAL A 191 14.20 -11.60 -4.85
N ASP A 192 13.78 -12.02 -6.04
CA ASP A 192 14.20 -11.38 -7.28
C ASP A 192 13.04 -11.14 -8.24
N VAL A 193 13.19 -10.16 -9.12
CA VAL A 193 12.23 -9.88 -10.19
C VAL A 193 12.96 -9.78 -11.51
N THR A 194 12.44 -10.49 -12.52
CA THR A 194 12.89 -10.38 -13.91
C THR A 194 11.98 -9.40 -14.63
N PRO A 195 12.46 -8.21 -15.01
CA PRO A 195 11.66 -7.26 -15.77
C PRO A 195 11.30 -7.87 -17.12
N GLY A 196 10.01 -7.96 -17.42
CA GLY A 196 9.58 -8.43 -18.74
C GLY A 196 9.96 -7.42 -19.83
N PRO A 197 10.31 -7.85 -21.05
CA PRO A 197 10.31 -6.98 -22.22
C PRO A 197 8.91 -6.39 -22.42
N SER A 198 8.77 -5.34 -23.22
CA SER A 198 7.49 -4.64 -23.45
C SER A 198 6.32 -5.54 -23.90
N SER A 199 6.61 -6.76 -24.39
CA SER A 199 5.65 -7.79 -24.82
C SER A 199 5.32 -8.86 -23.77
N SER A 200 6.02 -8.93 -22.64
CA SER A 200 5.85 -10.00 -21.64
C SER A 200 5.75 -9.42 -20.23
N PRO A 201 4.91 -10.00 -19.35
CA PRO A 201 4.82 -9.56 -17.96
C PRO A 201 6.15 -9.77 -17.23
N SER A 202 6.44 -8.92 -16.26
CA SER A 202 7.54 -9.17 -15.32
C SER A 202 7.23 -10.40 -14.45
N SER A 203 8.25 -11.16 -14.06
CA SER A 203 8.11 -12.34 -13.20
C SER A 203 8.81 -12.15 -11.86
N LEU A 204 8.16 -12.60 -10.78
CA LEU A 204 8.73 -12.69 -9.45
C LEU A 204 9.30 -14.09 -9.23
N THR A 205 10.50 -14.15 -8.68
CA THR A 205 11.16 -15.38 -8.26
C THR A 205 11.54 -15.26 -6.79
N VAL A 206 11.22 -16.27 -5.98
CA VAL A 206 11.66 -16.34 -4.59
C VAL A 206 12.36 -17.68 -4.38
N ILE A 207 13.55 -17.68 -3.80
CA ILE A 207 14.25 -18.93 -3.48
C ILE A 207 13.61 -19.57 -2.23
N ASP A 208 13.02 -20.75 -2.42
CA ASP A 208 12.65 -21.61 -1.32
C ASP A 208 13.93 -22.13 -0.66
N THR A 209 14.20 -21.66 0.56
CA THR A 209 15.42 -22.04 1.28
C THR A 209 15.35 -23.44 1.85
N GLU A 210 14.18 -24.05 2.01
CA GLU A 210 14.03 -25.43 2.47
C GLU A 210 14.37 -26.42 1.35
N GLN A 211 13.78 -26.19 0.17
CA GLN A 211 13.91 -27.08 -0.98
C GLN A 211 15.08 -26.70 -1.91
N GLY A 212 15.65 -25.52 -1.73
CA GLY A 212 16.77 -25.00 -2.51
C GLY A 212 16.43 -24.72 -3.97
N ARG A 213 15.15 -24.52 -4.29
CA ARG A 213 14.65 -24.26 -5.65
C ARG A 213 14.05 -22.87 -5.79
N PRO A 214 14.16 -22.23 -6.96
CA PRO A 214 13.39 -21.02 -7.26
C PRO A 214 11.90 -21.36 -7.41
N LEU A 215 11.05 -20.60 -6.72
CA LEU A 215 9.60 -20.55 -6.94
C LEU A 215 9.28 -19.36 -7.82
N GLU A 216 8.24 -19.48 -8.65
CA GLU A 216 7.78 -18.41 -9.55
C GLU A 216 6.27 -18.19 -9.44
N GLY A 217 5.79 -17.03 -9.91
CA GLY A 217 4.37 -16.75 -10.03
C GLY A 217 3.64 -16.76 -8.68
N GLN A 218 2.57 -17.55 -8.58
CA GLN A 218 1.72 -17.59 -7.39
C GLN A 218 2.45 -18.21 -6.18
N GLU A 219 3.28 -19.24 -6.39
CA GLU A 219 4.03 -19.87 -5.30
C GLU A 219 5.04 -18.89 -4.68
N ALA A 220 5.68 -18.07 -5.52
CA ALA A 220 6.58 -17.01 -5.07
C ALA A 220 5.85 -15.92 -4.28
N LEU A 221 4.64 -15.54 -4.71
CA LEU A 221 3.79 -14.57 -3.98
C LEU A 221 3.34 -15.11 -2.63
N SER A 222 2.86 -16.36 -2.57
CA SER A 222 2.47 -17.01 -1.31
C SER A 222 3.64 -17.08 -0.34
N LEU A 223 4.81 -17.55 -0.78
CA LEU A 223 5.99 -17.62 0.10
C LEU A 223 6.40 -16.23 0.64
N LEU A 224 6.36 -15.20 -0.21
CA LEU A 224 6.64 -13.81 0.19
C LEU A 224 5.62 -13.26 1.21
N GLY A 225 4.36 -13.70 1.12
CA GLY A 225 3.27 -13.27 1.99
C GLY A 225 3.12 -14.07 3.28
N GLU A 226 3.69 -15.27 3.36
CA GLU A 226 3.56 -16.21 4.47
C GLU A 226 4.82 -16.29 5.34
N ASP A 227 6.01 -16.22 4.74
CA ASP A 227 7.26 -16.19 5.50
C ASP A 227 7.44 -14.82 6.18
N ALA A 228 7.42 -14.82 7.52
CA ALA A 228 7.46 -13.58 8.29
C ALA A 228 8.75 -12.76 8.11
N ARG A 229 9.89 -13.40 7.82
CA ARG A 229 11.16 -12.70 7.61
C ARG A 229 11.20 -12.06 6.22
N LEU A 230 10.75 -12.77 5.18
CA LEU A 230 10.60 -12.22 3.83
C LEU A 230 9.56 -11.10 3.79
N PHE A 231 8.44 -11.28 4.49
CA PHE A 231 7.41 -10.26 4.61
C PHE A 231 7.93 -9.01 5.33
N ALA A 232 8.69 -9.18 6.42
CA ALA A 232 9.35 -8.06 7.09
C ALA A 232 10.37 -7.35 6.18
N ALA A 233 11.12 -8.09 5.36
CA ALA A 233 12.03 -7.51 4.37
C ALA A 233 11.27 -6.72 3.28
N LEU A 234 10.12 -7.22 2.81
CA LEU A 234 9.25 -6.52 1.87
C LEU A 234 8.71 -5.20 2.45
N ALA A 235 8.19 -5.24 3.68
CA ALA A 235 7.75 -4.03 4.37
C ALA A 235 8.91 -3.04 4.50
N HIS A 236 10.08 -3.50 5.00
CA HIS A 236 11.25 -2.66 5.17
C HIS A 236 11.73 -2.02 3.85
N ALA A 237 11.67 -2.75 2.75
CA ALA A 237 12.02 -2.26 1.43
C ALA A 237 11.19 -1.03 1.00
N GLY A 238 9.96 -0.87 1.50
CA GLY A 238 9.15 0.33 1.21
C GLY A 238 9.71 1.62 1.81
N ARG A 239 10.69 1.52 2.72
CA ARG A 239 11.41 2.67 3.27
C ARG A 239 12.51 3.18 2.34
N GLU A 240 12.89 2.41 1.31
CA GLU A 240 13.89 2.86 0.34
C GLU A 240 13.37 3.95 -0.57
N ARG A 241 14.19 4.99 -0.78
CA ARG A 241 13.82 6.15 -1.58
C ARG A 241 13.47 5.76 -3.02
N SER A 242 14.28 4.91 -3.64
CA SER A 242 14.04 4.37 -4.98
C SER A 242 12.77 3.51 -5.05
N ALA A 243 12.43 2.79 -3.97
CA ALA A 243 11.19 2.00 -3.91
C ALA A 243 9.96 2.91 -3.86
N GLN A 244 10.01 3.96 -3.04
CA GLN A 244 8.96 4.99 -2.96
C GLN A 244 8.72 5.63 -4.33
N LEU A 245 9.80 6.05 -5.02
CA LEU A 245 9.70 6.63 -6.35
C LEU A 245 9.12 5.65 -7.39
N ALA A 246 9.46 4.35 -7.30
CA ALA A 246 8.89 3.33 -8.17
C ALA A 246 7.38 3.15 -7.95
N GLN A 247 6.93 3.13 -6.70
CA GLN A 247 5.50 3.11 -6.35
C GLN A 247 4.77 4.32 -6.94
N LEU A 248 5.31 5.54 -6.77
CA LEU A 248 4.68 6.76 -7.30
C LEU A 248 4.61 6.80 -8.82
N ARG A 249 5.69 6.41 -9.51
CA ARG A 249 5.71 6.31 -10.98
C ARG A 249 4.67 5.31 -11.47
N PHE A 250 4.54 4.17 -10.79
CA PHE A 250 3.54 3.17 -11.14
C PHE A 250 2.11 3.72 -10.99
N ILE A 251 1.79 4.43 -9.90
CA ILE A 251 0.46 5.05 -9.71
C ILE A 251 0.20 6.11 -10.76
N ALA A 252 1.19 6.96 -11.05
CA ALA A 252 1.08 7.98 -12.09
C ALA A 252 0.73 7.34 -13.44
N GLU A 253 1.42 6.27 -13.83
CA GLU A 253 1.21 5.62 -15.12
C GLU A 253 -0.03 4.74 -15.20
N LYS A 254 -0.40 4.06 -14.11
CA LYS A 254 -1.48 3.05 -14.13
C LYS A 254 -2.81 3.54 -13.61
N ALA A 255 -2.82 4.57 -12.76
CA ALA A 255 -4.05 5.20 -12.29
C ALA A 255 -4.27 6.56 -12.96
N LEU A 256 -3.33 7.49 -12.81
CA LEU A 256 -3.53 8.88 -13.22
C LEU A 256 -3.59 9.05 -14.74
N LEU A 257 -2.62 8.55 -15.52
CA LEU A 257 -2.63 8.73 -16.98
C LEU A 257 -3.87 8.11 -17.64
N PRO A 258 -4.33 6.89 -17.28
CA PRO A 258 -5.58 6.34 -17.77
C PRO A 258 -6.81 7.16 -17.35
N LEU A 259 -6.83 7.73 -16.13
CA LEU A 259 -7.89 8.66 -15.72
C LEU A 259 -7.93 9.89 -16.64
N LEU A 260 -6.78 10.51 -16.89
CA LEU A 260 -6.68 11.71 -17.73
C LEU A 260 -7.10 11.43 -19.18
N ALA A 261 -6.68 10.30 -19.75
CA ALA A 261 -7.07 9.90 -21.11
C ALA A 261 -8.60 9.78 -21.24
N ARG A 262 -9.25 9.12 -20.27
CA ARG A 262 -10.71 8.96 -20.22
C ARG A 262 -11.48 10.27 -20.10
N THR A 263 -10.93 11.24 -19.38
CA THR A 263 -11.56 12.57 -19.26
C THR A 263 -11.47 13.40 -20.54
N ARG A 264 -10.58 13.05 -21.48
CA ARG A 264 -10.38 13.75 -22.76
C ARG A 264 -11.06 13.09 -23.96
N GLN A 265 -11.35 11.79 -23.91
CA GLN A 265 -11.74 10.99 -25.08
C GLN A 265 -13.22 11.04 -25.47
N GLU A 266 -14.10 11.72 -24.75
CA GLU A 266 -15.53 11.74 -25.11
C GLU A 266 -15.85 12.94 -26.05
N PRO A 267 -16.14 12.68 -27.34
CA PRO A 267 -16.19 13.70 -28.40
C PRO A 267 -17.47 14.55 -28.44
N SER A 268 -18.39 14.37 -27.49
CA SER A 268 -19.74 14.97 -27.52
C SER A 268 -19.84 16.34 -26.84
N SER A 269 -18.78 16.85 -26.21
CA SER A 269 -18.78 18.19 -25.58
C SER A 269 -17.59 19.03 -26.05
N PRO A 270 -17.81 20.22 -26.67
CA PRO A 270 -16.73 21.17 -26.96
C PRO A 270 -16.08 21.75 -25.69
N LEU A 271 -16.72 21.55 -24.53
CA LEU A 271 -16.19 21.88 -23.21
C LEU A 271 -15.72 20.58 -22.54
N GLY A 272 -14.41 20.34 -22.53
CA GLY A 272 -13.84 19.23 -21.75
C GLY A 272 -14.00 19.44 -20.24
N LEU A 273 -13.97 18.36 -19.46
CA LEU A 273 -14.00 18.45 -18.00
C LEU A 273 -12.82 19.31 -17.49
N ALA A 274 -13.09 20.34 -16.69
CA ALA A 274 -12.06 21.13 -16.05
C ALA A 274 -11.32 20.29 -15.00
N LEU A 275 -10.04 19.98 -15.25
CA LEU A 275 -9.21 19.15 -14.38
C LEU A 275 -8.46 19.99 -13.34
N THR A 276 -9.21 20.59 -12.42
CA THR A 276 -8.65 21.25 -11.24
C THR A 276 -7.92 20.24 -10.35
N PRO A 277 -7.03 20.67 -9.42
CA PRO A 277 -6.45 19.78 -8.42
C PRO A 277 -7.52 19.02 -7.62
N ARG A 278 -8.65 19.68 -7.32
CA ARG A 278 -9.75 19.08 -6.56
C ARG A 278 -10.49 18.00 -7.34
N MET A 279 -10.89 18.27 -8.58
CA MET A 279 -11.52 17.26 -9.44
C MET A 279 -10.60 16.06 -9.67
N LEU A 280 -9.29 16.31 -9.87
CA LEU A 280 -8.30 15.24 -9.97
C LEU A 280 -8.21 14.41 -8.68
N ALA A 281 -8.21 15.04 -7.51
CA ALA A 281 -8.19 14.35 -6.24
C ALA A 281 -9.44 13.50 -6.01
N LEU A 282 -10.63 14.00 -6.37
CA LEU A 282 -11.89 13.25 -6.30
C LEU A 282 -11.85 12.01 -7.21
N LEU A 283 -11.35 12.15 -8.43
CA LEU A 283 -11.21 11.04 -9.39
C LEU A 283 -10.20 10.00 -8.89
N LEU A 284 -9.05 10.43 -8.37
CA LEU A 284 -8.01 9.55 -7.82
C LEU A 284 -8.48 8.82 -6.56
N HIS A 285 -9.16 9.51 -5.65
CA HIS A 285 -9.78 8.90 -4.47
C HIS A 285 -10.83 7.85 -4.86
N SER A 286 -11.68 8.18 -5.83
CA SER A 286 -12.68 7.24 -6.33
C SER A 286 -12.04 6.01 -6.95
N GLU A 287 -10.94 6.18 -7.71
CA GLU A 287 -10.17 5.05 -8.25
C GLU A 287 -9.52 4.22 -7.12
N LEU A 288 -8.95 4.86 -6.10
CA LEU A 288 -8.32 4.18 -4.97
C LEU A 288 -9.32 3.34 -4.15
N ARG A 289 -10.50 3.90 -3.84
CA ARG A 289 -11.47 3.27 -2.94
C ARG A 289 -12.46 2.36 -3.64
N LEU A 290 -12.83 2.70 -4.87
CA LEU A 290 -13.97 2.10 -5.59
C LEU A 290 -13.54 1.49 -6.94
N GLY A 291 -12.25 1.61 -7.29
CA GLY A 291 -11.72 1.20 -8.58
C GLY A 291 -12.28 1.99 -9.75
N PHE A 292 -12.05 1.44 -10.94
CA PHE A 292 -12.48 2.01 -12.21
C PHE A 292 -13.96 2.42 -12.24
N ARG A 293 -14.85 1.61 -11.65
CA ARG A 293 -16.30 1.88 -11.68
C ARG A 293 -16.66 3.16 -10.94
N GLY A 294 -16.02 3.43 -9.79
CA GLY A 294 -16.27 4.64 -9.02
C GLY A 294 -15.75 5.89 -9.73
N SER A 295 -14.52 5.84 -10.25
CA SER A 295 -13.94 6.98 -10.97
C SER A 295 -14.70 7.28 -12.28
N ALA A 296 -15.13 6.25 -13.01
CA ALA A 296 -15.96 6.41 -14.21
C ALA A 296 -17.33 7.03 -13.90
N LYS A 297 -17.97 6.59 -12.80
CA LYS A 297 -19.25 7.14 -12.34
C LYS A 297 -19.13 8.62 -11.97
N LEU A 298 -18.11 8.98 -11.19
CA LEU A 298 -17.86 10.37 -10.85
C LEU A 298 -17.59 11.22 -12.11
N ALA A 299 -16.79 10.70 -13.05
CA ALA A 299 -16.55 11.40 -14.31
C ALA A 299 -17.83 11.60 -15.13
N ALA A 300 -18.75 10.64 -15.13
CA ALA A 300 -20.05 10.79 -15.79
C ALA A 300 -20.91 11.88 -15.15
N LEU A 301 -21.03 11.90 -13.82
CA LEU A 301 -21.74 12.95 -13.09
C LEU A 301 -21.12 14.34 -13.36
N ALA A 302 -19.79 14.42 -13.41
CA ALA A 302 -19.08 15.65 -13.71
C ALA A 302 -19.39 16.18 -15.12
N ARG A 303 -19.62 15.28 -16.09
CA ARG A 303 -20.00 15.66 -17.46
C ARG A 303 -21.43 16.21 -17.53
N GLU A 304 -22.37 15.64 -16.77
CA GLU A 304 -23.75 16.13 -16.68
C GLU A 304 -23.85 17.55 -16.11
N ASP A 305 -22.86 17.96 -15.33
CA ASP A 305 -22.82 19.26 -14.66
C ASP A 305 -21.94 20.30 -15.39
N ILE A 306 -21.35 19.96 -16.55
CA ILE A 306 -20.54 20.90 -17.35
C ILE A 306 -21.35 22.18 -17.65
N GLY A 307 -20.72 23.33 -17.44
CA GLY A 307 -21.31 24.65 -17.67
C GLY A 307 -22.22 25.16 -16.55
N LYS A 308 -22.54 24.35 -15.54
CA LYS A 308 -23.32 24.81 -14.37
C LYS A 308 -22.44 25.61 -13.40
N PRO A 309 -22.98 26.65 -12.75
CA PRO A 309 -22.32 27.29 -11.62
C PRO A 309 -22.00 26.25 -10.53
N ARG A 310 -20.77 26.26 -10.01
CA ARG A 310 -20.32 25.32 -8.97
C ARG A 310 -20.48 23.83 -9.35
N ALA A 311 -20.34 23.51 -10.63
CA ALA A 311 -20.43 22.14 -11.15
C ALA A 311 -19.66 21.10 -10.33
N GLU A 312 -18.39 21.39 -10.00
CA GLU A 312 -17.53 20.50 -9.19
C GLU A 312 -18.13 20.20 -7.81
N GLU A 313 -18.67 21.23 -7.13
CA GLU A 313 -19.29 21.08 -5.81
C GLU A 313 -20.56 20.24 -5.90
N HIS A 314 -21.43 20.56 -6.86
CA HIS A 314 -22.68 19.84 -7.08
C HIS A 314 -22.44 18.35 -7.43
N THR A 315 -21.51 18.08 -8.35
CA THR A 315 -21.11 16.72 -8.72
C THR A 315 -20.59 15.94 -7.51
N ALA A 316 -19.68 16.53 -6.73
CA ALA A 316 -19.10 15.87 -5.56
C ALA A 316 -20.15 15.62 -4.46
N GLN A 317 -21.07 16.55 -4.23
CA GLN A 317 -22.18 16.40 -3.28
C GLN A 317 -23.15 15.29 -3.72
N ARG A 318 -23.54 15.25 -5.00
CA ARG A 318 -24.35 14.16 -5.58
C ARG A 318 -23.67 12.81 -5.39
N PHE A 319 -22.39 12.72 -5.76
CA PHE A 319 -21.62 11.49 -5.62
C PHE A 319 -21.52 11.02 -4.16
N ALA A 320 -21.25 11.94 -3.22
CA ALA A 320 -21.23 11.63 -1.79
C ALA A 320 -22.60 11.19 -1.26
N ALA A 321 -23.69 11.80 -1.71
CA ALA A 321 -25.05 11.41 -1.33
C ALA A 321 -25.38 9.99 -1.81
N GLU A 322 -25.00 9.65 -3.06
CA GLU A 322 -25.18 8.31 -3.60
C GLU A 322 -24.34 7.26 -2.86
N LEU A 323 -23.09 7.58 -2.51
CA LEU A 323 -22.25 6.70 -1.68
C LEU A 323 -22.91 6.44 -0.33
N HIS A 324 -23.39 7.50 0.33
CA HIS A 324 -24.08 7.37 1.61
C HIS A 324 -25.34 6.50 1.51
N ALA A 325 -26.17 6.73 0.49
CA ALA A 325 -27.37 5.94 0.22
C ALA A 325 -27.05 4.46 -0.08
N SER A 326 -25.88 4.18 -0.67
CA SER A 326 -25.39 2.82 -0.95
C SER A 326 -24.70 2.14 0.24
N GLY A 327 -24.77 2.71 1.45
CA GLY A 327 -24.15 2.13 2.64
C GLY A 327 -22.65 2.38 2.75
N ARG A 328 -22.11 3.40 2.08
CA ARG A 328 -20.69 3.79 2.10
C ARG A 328 -20.48 5.17 2.76
N PRO A 329 -20.83 5.34 4.05
CA PRO A 329 -20.80 6.64 4.73
C PRO A 329 -19.38 7.17 4.96
N ARG A 330 -18.39 6.26 5.07
CA ARG A 330 -16.98 6.64 5.21
C ARG A 330 -16.48 7.30 3.93
N GLU A 331 -16.65 6.65 2.78
CA GLU A 331 -16.24 7.16 1.48
C GLU A 331 -16.97 8.46 1.13
N ALA A 332 -18.26 8.56 1.47
CA ALA A 332 -19.01 9.81 1.34
C ALA A 332 -18.39 10.96 2.16
N SER A 333 -17.94 10.68 3.38
CA SER A 333 -17.28 11.65 4.24
C SER A 333 -15.88 12.03 3.72
N GLU A 334 -15.13 11.06 3.18
CA GLU A 334 -13.84 11.30 2.52
C GLU A 334 -14.00 12.18 1.26
N VAL A 335 -15.03 11.95 0.45
CA VAL A 335 -15.38 12.83 -0.70
C VAL A 335 -15.65 14.26 -0.25
N ARG A 336 -16.45 14.45 0.81
CA ARG A 336 -16.71 15.78 1.38
C ARG A 336 -15.44 16.44 1.91
N ARG A 337 -14.54 15.67 2.52
CA ARG A 337 -13.23 16.16 2.97
C ARG A 337 -12.39 16.68 1.80
N ILE A 338 -12.35 15.96 0.69
CA ILE A 338 -11.65 16.41 -0.53
C ILE A 338 -12.32 17.69 -1.06
N LEU A 339 -13.65 17.70 -1.10
CA LEU A 339 -14.43 18.82 -1.62
C LEU A 339 -14.10 20.13 -0.89
N TYR A 340 -14.07 20.09 0.44
CA TYR A 340 -13.84 21.28 1.28
C TYR A 340 -12.38 21.49 1.69
N SER A 341 -11.44 20.75 1.10
CA SER A 341 -10.02 20.92 1.39
C SER A 341 -9.47 22.23 0.80
N PRO A 342 -8.88 23.11 1.63
CA PRO A 342 -8.19 24.31 1.16
C PRO A 342 -6.88 23.98 0.44
N GLU A 343 -6.23 22.85 0.76
CA GLU A 343 -4.99 22.42 0.11
C GLU A 343 -5.17 22.09 -1.37
N LEU A 344 -6.41 21.95 -1.84
CA LEU A 344 -6.77 21.68 -3.24
C LEU A 344 -7.40 22.90 -3.94
N ALA A 345 -7.46 24.05 -3.26
CA ALA A 345 -7.89 25.28 -3.91
C ALA A 345 -6.94 25.60 -5.08
N ALA A 346 -7.52 25.88 -6.25
CA ALA A 346 -6.73 26.50 -7.31
C ALA A 346 -6.19 27.83 -6.76
N ALA A 347 -4.89 28.05 -6.89
CA ALA A 347 -4.33 29.37 -6.58
C ALA A 347 -5.13 30.40 -7.37
N LEU A 348 -5.65 31.41 -6.68
CA LEU A 348 -6.26 32.57 -7.33
C LEU A 348 -5.20 33.12 -8.30
N ALA A 349 -5.44 32.95 -9.60
CA ALA A 349 -4.58 33.41 -10.66
C ALA A 349 -4.71 34.94 -10.81
#